data_AF-A0A942LXY0-F1
#
_entry.id   AF-A0A942LXY0-F1
#
_cell.length_a   1.000
_cell.length_b   1.000
_cell.length_c   1.000
_cell.angle_alpha   90.00
_cell.angle_beta   90.00
_cell.angle_gamma   90.00
#
_symmetry.space_group_name_H-M   'P 1'
#
loop_
_entity.id
_entity.type
_entity.pdbx_description
1 polymer ?
#
loop_
_entity_poly.entity_id
_entity_poly.type
_entity_poly.pdbx_seq_one_letter_code
_entity_poly.pdbx_strand_id
1 'polypeptide(L)' 'MFIDKQGNLVIAPQYESANIFKYGLAEASKDILMTYINKVGKIIWQEMKL' A
#
# COMPACT_ATOMS: atom_id res chain seq x y z
N MET A 1 0.09 -6.68 -3.38
CA MET A 1 0.46 -7.45 -2.17
C MET A 1 1.84 -7.04 -1.72
N PHE A 2 2.16 -7.22 -0.44
CA PHE A 2 3.51 -7.00 0.09
C PHE A 2 3.95 -8.23 0.87
N ILE A 3 5.16 -8.68 0.59
CA ILE A 3 5.80 -9.85 1.18
C ILE A 3 7.08 -9.36 1.88
N ASP A 4 7.36 -9.86 3.07
CA ASP A 4 8.60 -9.54 3.77
C ASP A 4 9.82 -10.30 3.18
N LYS A 5 11.00 -10.10 3.76
CA LYS A 5 12.23 -10.77 3.30
C LYS A 5 12.26 -12.27 3.62
N GLN A 6 11.38 -12.74 4.50
CA GLN A 6 11.25 -14.15 4.87
C GLN A 6 10.25 -14.88 3.97
N GLY A 7 9.54 -14.16 3.10
CA GLY A 7 8.50 -14.73 2.24
C GLY A 7 7.10 -14.71 2.85
N ASN A 8 6.90 -14.06 4.01
CA ASN A 8 5.59 -13.97 4.63
C ASN A 8 4.76 -12.89 3.95
N LEU A 9 3.49 -13.20 3.68
CA LEU A 9 2.52 -12.21 3.24
C LEU A 9 2.21 -11.24 4.40
N VAL A 10 2.56 -9.97 4.22
CA VAL A 10 2.29 -8.90 5.20
C VAL A 10 1.00 -8.17 4.87
N ILE A 11 0.78 -7.90 3.57
CA ILE A 11 -0.40 -7.19 3.09
C ILE A 11 -0.96 -7.95 1.90
N ALA A 12 -2.17 -8.47 2.04
CA ALA A 12 -2.89 -9.19 0.99
C ALA A 12 -3.12 -8.31 -0.26
N PRO A 13 -3.30 -8.89 -1.45
CA PRO A 13 -3.75 -8.14 -2.63
C PRO A 13 -5.13 -7.51 -2.36
N GLN A 14 -5.17 -6.17 -2.28
CA GLN A 14 -6.41 -5.41 -2.11
C GLN A 14 -6.41 -4.07 -2.88
N TYR A 15 -5.33 -3.82 -3.63
CA TYR A 15 -5.07 -2.64 -4.43
C TYR A 15 -4.75 -3.09 -5.86
N GLU A 16 -5.12 -2.26 -6.84
CA GLU A 16 -4.83 -2.49 -8.25
C GLU A 16 -3.34 -2.28 -8.55
N SER A 17 -2.74 -1.28 -7.90
CA SER A 17 -1.31 -1.03 -7.96
C SER A 17 -0.78 -0.59 -6.60
N ALA A 18 0.50 -0.86 -6.34
CA ALA A 18 1.18 -0.33 -5.17
C ALA A 18 2.67 -0.14 -5.46
N ASN A 19 3.21 0.99 -5.02
CA ASN A 19 4.62 1.31 -5.13
C ASN A 19 5.44 0.68 -4.00
N ILE A 20 6.76 0.63 -4.18
CA ILE A 20 7.68 0.20 -3.11
C ILE A 20 7.61 1.13 -1.90
N PHE A 21 7.91 0.60 -0.71
CA PHE A 21 8.05 1.42 0.48
C PHE A 21 9.25 2.37 0.37
N LYS A 22 9.02 3.66 0.57
CA LYS A 22 10.02 4.71 0.76
C LYS A 22 9.71 5.47 2.04
N TYR A 23 10.70 5.67 2.90
CA TYR A 23 10.54 6.35 4.20
C TYR A 23 9.40 5.76 5.08
N GLY A 24 9.13 4.46 4.95
CA GLY A 24 8.09 3.77 5.73
C GLY A 24 6.68 3.84 5.14
N LEU A 25 6.48 4.53 4.02
CA LEU A 25 5.19 4.65 3.32
C LEU A 25 5.25 4.05 1.92
N ALA A 26 4.12 3.53 1.46
CA ALA A 26 3.89 3.11 0.09
C ALA A 26 2.60 3.76 -0.42
N GLU A 27 2.62 4.25 -1.65
CA GLU A 27 1.41 4.65 -2.36
C GLU A 27 0.76 3.42 -2.98
N ALA A 28 -0.56 3.33 -2.90
CA ALA A 28 -1.37 2.29 -3.52
C ALA A 28 -2.63 2.89 -4.13
N SER A 29 -3.12 2.29 -5.22
CA SER A 29 -4.36 2.70 -5.89
C SER A 29 -5.43 1.64 -5.76
N LYS A 30 -6.68 2.10 -5.59
CA LYS A 30 -7.87 1.26 -5.66
C LYS A 30 -9.02 2.11 -6.18
N ASP A 31 -9.62 1.73 -7.30
CA ASP A 31 -10.63 2.52 -7.98
C ASP A 31 -10.13 3.97 -8.19
N ILE A 32 -10.90 4.97 -7.75
CA ILE A 32 -10.54 6.39 -7.82
C ILE A 32 -9.67 6.87 -6.65
N LEU A 33 -9.25 5.98 -5.74
CA LEU A 33 -8.56 6.36 -4.51
C LEU A 33 -7.04 6.21 -4.63
N MET A 34 -6.32 7.27 -4.23
CA MET A 34 -4.90 7.23 -3.90
C MET A 34 -4.75 7.05 -2.40
N THR A 35 -3.99 6.04 -1.98
CA THR A 35 -3.84 5.65 -0.57
C THR A 35 -2.37 5.57 -0.20
N TYR A 36 -1.94 6.22 0.89
CA TYR A 36 -0.64 5.97 1.51
C TYR A 36 -0.81 5.00 2.68
N ILE A 37 -0.06 3.91 2.66
CA ILE A 37 -0.04 2.90 3.72
C ILE A 37 1.35 2.78 4.33
N ASN A 38 1.41 2.39 5.61
CA ASN A 38 2.67 2.04 6.26
C ASN A 38 3.03 0.54 6.04
N LYS A 39 4.18 0.12 6.56
CA LYS A 39 4.71 -1.26 6.39
C LYS A 39 3.83 -2.38 6.95
N VAL A 40 2.84 -2.07 7.81
CA VAL A 40 1.88 -3.05 8.33
C VAL A 40 0.51 -2.95 7.64
N GLY A 41 0.41 -2.16 6.56
CA GLY A 41 -0.82 -2.00 5.78
C GLY A 41 -1.82 -1.02 6.36
N LYS A 42 -1.47 -0.27 7.42
CA LYS A 42 -2.34 0.76 7.98
C LYS A 42 -2.38 1.96 7.02
N ILE A 43 -3.58 2.41 6.68
CA ILE A 43 -3.80 3.64 5.94
C ILE A 43 -3.37 4.82 6.80
N ILE A 44 -2.46 5.63 6.26
CA ILE A 44 -1.97 6.87 6.85
C ILE A 44 -2.72 8.06 6.24
N TRP A 45 -3.04 7.97 4.96
CA TRP A 45 -3.81 8.98 4.25
C TRP A 45 -4.48 8.37 3.01
N GLN A 46 -5.62 8.94 2.62
CA GLN A 46 -6.38 8.51 1.46
C GLN A 46 -7.15 9.70 0.88
N GLU A 47 -7.14 9.84 -0.44
CA GLU A 47 -7.93 10.83 -1.16
C GLU A 47 -8.41 10.30 -2.51
N MET A 48 -9.36 11.01 -3.13
CA MET A 48 -9.75 10.78 -4.51
C MET A 48 -8.71 11.39 -5.45
N LYS A 49 -8.35 10.63 -6.48
CA LYS A 49 -7.54 11.11 -7.59
C LYS A 49 -8.43 11.99 -8.48
N LEU A 50 -8.25 13.31 -8.35
CA LEU A 50 -8.93 14.30 -9.20
C LEU A 50 -8.36 14.31 -10.63
#